data_AF-A0A074V616-F1
#
_entry.id   AF-A0A074V616-F1
#
_cell.length_a   1.000
_cell.length_b   1.000
_cell.length_c   1.000
_cell.angle_alpha   90.00
_cell.angle_beta   90.00
_cell.angle_gamma   90.00
#
_symmetry.space_group_name_H-M   'P 1'
#
loop_
_entity.id
_entity.type
_entity.pdbx_description
1 polymer ?
#
loop_
_entity_poly.entity_id
_entity_poly.type
_entity_poly.pdbx_seq_one_letter_code
_entity_poly.pdbx_strand_id
1 'polypeptide(L)'
;MIDFAYAANTAGSQSGLMQFVPLLLILVVFYFLIIRPQQSKHKKHQQMLTELKKGDKVVTLAGIVGKITKVNEQYFTLEIAPKVEVEFERNAISGKAPE
;
A
#
# COMPACT_ATOMS: atom_id res chain seq x y z
N MET A 1 -39.31 4.62 2.95
CA MET A 1 -38.83 3.24 3.23
C MET A 1 -37.33 3.34 3.47
N ILE A 2 -36.92 3.54 4.73
CA ILE A 2 -35.53 3.42 5.15
C ILE A 2 -35.58 2.46 6.33
N ASP A 3 -35.29 1.19 6.05
CA ASP A 3 -35.10 0.14 7.05
C ASP A 3 -33.81 0.41 7.82
N PHE A 4 -33.93 1.09 8.95
CA PHE A 4 -32.91 1.06 9.99
C PHE A 4 -32.93 -0.34 10.60
N ALA A 5 -32.04 -1.20 10.11
CA ALA A 5 -31.85 -2.54 10.63
C ALA A 5 -31.63 -2.49 12.16
N TYR A 6 -32.61 -2.99 12.89
CA TYR A 6 -32.57 -3.16 14.33
C TYR A 6 -31.35 -3.99 14.72
N ALA A 7 -30.42 -3.40 15.48
CA ALA A 7 -29.54 -4.17 16.33
C ALA A 7 -30.43 -4.97 17.28
N ALA A 8 -30.39 -6.30 17.16
CA ALA A 8 -31.14 -7.21 18.01
C ALA A 8 -30.74 -6.97 19.47
N ASN A 9 -31.60 -6.27 20.19
CA ASN A 9 -31.55 -6.12 21.63
C ASN A 9 -32.12 -7.41 22.24
N THR A 10 -31.29 -8.46 22.35
CA THR A 10 -31.64 -9.61 23.19
C THR A 10 -31.31 -9.26 24.63
N ALA A 11 -32.34 -8.76 25.32
CA ALA A 11 -32.35 -8.48 26.74
C ALA A 11 -32.04 -9.73 27.57
N GLY A 12 -30.93 -9.67 28.29
CA GLY A 12 -30.63 -10.43 29.50
C GLY A 12 -29.72 -9.55 30.33
N SER A 13 -29.90 -9.51 31.65
CA SER A 13 -29.16 -8.64 32.58
C SER A 13 -27.66 -8.99 32.61
N GLN A 14 -26.94 -8.66 31.54
CA GLN A 14 -25.53 -8.93 31.39
C GLN A 14 -24.76 -7.71 31.88
N SER A 15 -23.95 -7.95 32.90
CA SER A 15 -22.94 -7.07 33.47
C SER A 15 -22.38 -6.08 32.43
N GLY A 16 -22.33 -4.77 32.75
CA GLY A 16 -22.04 -3.68 31.80
C GLY A 16 -20.76 -3.81 30.94
N LEU A 17 -19.89 -4.76 31.30
CA LEU A 17 -18.71 -5.26 30.61
C LEU A 17 -19.09 -5.93 29.26
N MET A 18 -20.14 -6.75 29.27
CA MET A 18 -20.63 -7.50 28.11
C MET A 18 -21.27 -6.59 27.06
N GLN A 19 -21.72 -5.38 27.42
CA GLN A 19 -22.23 -4.41 26.44
C GLN A 19 -21.11 -3.86 25.53
N PHE A 20 -19.85 -3.86 26.00
CA PHE A 20 -18.72 -3.39 25.20
C PHE A 20 -18.18 -4.46 24.25
N VAL A 21 -18.57 -5.74 24.44
CA VAL A 21 -18.08 -6.85 23.62
C VAL A 21 -18.40 -6.66 22.13
N PRO A 22 -19.62 -6.30 21.69
CA PRO A 22 -19.90 -6.05 20.28
C PRO A 22 -19.07 -4.91 19.69
N LEU A 23 -18.84 -3.84 20.46
CA LEU A 23 -18.06 -2.67 20.04
C LEU A 23 -16.58 -3.02 19.89
N LEU A 24 -16.01 -3.76 20.85
CA LEU A 24 -14.64 -4.26 20.79
C LEU A 24 -14.44 -5.24 19.62
N LEU A 25 -15.41 -6.12 19.38
CA LEU A 25 -15.35 -7.12 18.31
C LEU A 25 -15.34 -6.44 16.93
N ILE A 26 -16.20 -5.44 16.71
CA ILE A 26 -16.19 -4.62 15.49
C ILE A 26 -14.84 -3.93 15.30
N LEU A 27 -14.31 -3.29 16.36
CA LEU A 27 -13.03 -2.59 16.31
C LEU A 27 -11.88 -3.53 15.94
N VAL A 28 -11.83 -4.73 16.53
CA VAL A 28 -10.84 -5.77 16.23
C VAL A 28 -10.95 -6.23 14.77
N VAL A 29 -12.16 -6.47 14.26
CA VAL A 29 -12.36 -6.91 12.88
C VAL A 29 -11.94 -5.84 11.87
N PHE A 30 -12.37 -4.59 12.05
CA PHE A 30 -11.96 -3.49 11.16
C PHE A 30 -10.45 -3.20 11.25
N TYR A 31 -9.87 -3.23 12.45
CA TYR A 31 -8.42 -3.11 12.66
C TYR A 31 -7.68 -4.17 11.83
N PHE A 32 -8.09 -5.43 11.97
CA PHE A 32 -7.42 -6.54 11.31
C PHE A 32 -7.61 -6.52 9.79
N LEU A 33 -8.79 -6.12 9.31
CA LEU A 33 -9.09 -6.03 7.88
C LEU A 33 -8.38 -4.88 7.18
N ILE A 34 -8.07 -3.75 7.82
CA ILE A 34 -7.41 -2.61 7.14
C ILE A 34 -5.88 -2.69 7.29
N ILE A 35 -5.39 -2.94 8.51
CA ILE A 35 -3.95 -2.85 8.81
C ILE A 35 -3.17 -4.01 8.20
N ARG A 36 -3.73 -5.22 8.23
CA ARG A 36 -3.07 -6.40 7.65
C ARG A 36 -2.84 -6.28 6.13
N PRO A 37 -3.82 -5.91 5.29
CA PRO A 37 -3.56 -5.74 3.87
C PRO A 37 -2.67 -4.54 3.57
N GLN A 38 -2.74 -3.46 4.36
CA GLN A 38 -1.88 -2.30 4.16
C GLN A 38 -0.41 -2.65 4.35
N GLN A 39 -0.06 -3.36 5.43
CA GLN A 39 1.31 -3.83 5.65
C GLN A 39 1.82 -4.74 4.52
N SER A 40 0.96 -5.60 3.97
CA SER A 40 1.33 -6.46 2.84
C SER A 40 1.65 -5.65 1.58
N LYS A 41 0.86 -4.61 1.27
CA LYS A 41 1.10 -3.73 0.12
C LYS A 41 2.44 -2.97 0.24
N HIS A 42 2.74 -2.41 1.42
CA HIS A 42 4.00 -1.71 1.64
C HIS A 42 5.22 -2.64 1.51
N LYS A 43 5.15 -3.85 2.09
CA LYS A 43 6.21 -4.86 1.96
C LYS A 43 6.44 -5.26 0.51
N LYS A 44 5.37 -5.51 -0.25
CA LYS A 44 5.46 -5.85 -1.68
C LYS A 44 6.10 -4.71 -2.50
N HIS A 45 5.74 -3.47 -2.22
CA HIS A 45 6.34 -2.32 -2.89
C HIS A 45 7.84 -2.20 -2.59
N GLN A 46 8.24 -2.31 -1.32
CA GLN A 46 9.66 -2.30 -0.94
C GLN A 46 10.45 -3.47 -1.56
N GLN A 47 9.85 -4.67 -1.62
CA GLN A 47 10.45 -5.81 -2.29
C GLN A 47 10.67 -5.54 -3.78
N MET A 48 9.66 -5.01 -4.48
CA MET A 48 9.76 -4.63 -5.89
C MET A 48 10.91 -3.63 -6.13
N LEU A 49 11.03 -2.59 -5.30
CA LEU A 49 12.11 -1.61 -5.39
C LEU A 49 13.51 -2.21 -5.15
N THR A 50 13.59 -3.31 -4.40
CA THR A 50 14.85 -4.02 -4.13
C THR A 50 15.22 -4.96 -5.29
N GLU A 51 14.22 -5.43 -6.04
CA GLU A 51 14.41 -6.30 -7.20
C GLU A 51 14.82 -5.54 -8.47
N LEU A 52 14.59 -4.22 -8.52
CA LEU A 52 14.98 -3.37 -9.64
C LEU A 52 16.50 -3.26 -9.78
N LYS A 53 16.98 -3.42 -11.02
CA LYS A 53 18.41 -3.39 -11.35
C LYS A 53 18.69 -2.43 -12.50
N LYS A 54 19.96 -2.06 -12.64
CA LYS A 54 20.45 -1.34 -13.82
C LYS A 54 20.06 -2.09 -15.08
N GLY A 55 19.47 -1.38 -16.03
CA GLY A 55 18.98 -1.92 -17.28
C GLY A 55 17.47 -2.14 -17.32
N ASP A 56 16.79 -2.19 -16.16
CA ASP A 56 15.32 -2.32 -16.13
C ASP A 56 14.66 -1.05 -16.68
N LYS A 57 13.62 -1.25 -17.49
CA LYS A 57 12.70 -0.19 -17.92
C LYS A 57 11.60 -0.06 -16.88
N VAL A 58 11.42 1.14 -16.35
CA VAL A 58 10.48 1.41 -15.26
C VAL A 58 9.60 2.59 -15.59
N VAL A 59 8.48 2.66 -14.88
CA VAL A 59 7.56 3.79 -14.91
C VAL A 59 7.52 4.45 -13.53
N THR A 60 7.65 5.77 -13.50
CA THR A 60 7.53 6.56 -12.27
C THR A 60 6.06 6.80 -11.92
N LEU A 61 5.77 7.23 -10.69
CA LEU A 61 4.42 7.60 -10.26
C LEU A 61 3.81 8.75 -11.09
N ALA A 62 4.65 9.59 -11.70
CA ALA A 62 4.25 10.67 -12.60
C ALA A 62 3.98 10.20 -14.05
N GLY A 63 4.13 8.91 -14.34
CA GLY A 63 3.93 8.34 -15.68
C GLY A 63 5.14 8.48 -16.62
N ILE A 64 6.31 8.88 -16.09
CA ILE A 64 7.54 8.97 -16.89
C ILE A 64 8.12 7.57 -17.06
N VAL A 65 8.43 7.20 -18.29
CA VAL A 65 9.07 5.91 -18.62
C VAL A 65 10.54 6.16 -18.91
N GLY A 66 11.41 5.37 -18.28
CA GLY A 66 12.85 5.48 -18.46
C GLY A 66 13.57 4.17 -18.16
N LYS A 67 14.87 4.15 -18.43
CA LYS A 67 15.74 3.00 -18.16
C LYS A 67 16.67 3.31 -16.99
N ILE A 68 16.78 2.39 -16.04
CA ILE A 68 17.68 2.57 -14.89
C ILE A 68 19.14 2.50 -15.37
N THR A 69 19.89 3.58 -15.21
CA THR A 69 21.33 3.63 -15.54
C THR A 69 22.21 3.46 -14.32
N LYS A 70 21.74 3.85 -13.13
CA LYS A 70 22.43 3.69 -11.83
C LYS A 70 21.43 3.38 -10.71
N VAL A 71 21.90 2.61 -9.74
CA VAL A 71 21.14 2.21 -8.55
C VAL A 71 21.92 2.66 -7.32
N ASN A 72 21.31 3.53 -6.52
CA ASN A 72 21.83 3.96 -5.22
C ASN A 72 20.86 3.51 -4.11
N GLU A 73 21.26 3.69 -2.85
CA GLU A 73 20.44 3.29 -1.70
C GLU A 73 19.15 4.12 -1.55
N GLN A 74 19.19 5.40 -1.91
CA GLN A 74 18.07 6.34 -1.79
C GLN A 74 17.45 6.75 -3.13
N TYR A 75 18.21 6.63 -4.23
CA TYR A 75 17.83 7.14 -5.54
C TYR A 75 18.08 6.13 -6.66
N PHE A 76 17.30 6.24 -7.74
CA PHE A 76 17.57 5.63 -9.04
C PHE A 76 17.85 6.72 -10.05
N THR A 77 18.90 6.54 -10.85
CA THR A 77 19.15 7.40 -12.01
C THR A 77 18.49 6.76 -13.23
N LEU A 78 17.61 7.53 -13.87
CA LEU A 78 16.81 7.11 -15.02
C LEU A 78 17.24 7.90 -16.26
N GLU A 79 17.54 7.19 -17.34
CA GLU A 79 17.65 7.78 -18.67
C GLU A 79 16.25 7.82 -19.30
N ILE A 80 15.77 9.04 -19.53
CA ILE A 80 14.42 9.31 -20.09
C ILE A 80 14.47 9.72 -21.57
N ALA A 81 15.63 10.20 -22.02
CA ALA A 81 15.92 10.58 -23.39
C ALA A 81 17.43 10.48 -23.62
N PRO A 82 17.92 10.46 -24.88
CA PRO A 82 19.35 10.33 -25.16
C PRO A 82 20.18 11.38 -24.43
N LYS A 83 21.11 10.93 -23.57
CA LYS A 83 21.98 11.78 -22.73
C LYS A 83 21.24 12.61 -21.66
N VAL A 84 19.98 12.32 -21.36
CA VAL A 84 19.22 12.96 -20.29
C VAL A 84 19.02 11.96 -19.16
N GLU A 85 19.82 12.09 -18.11
CA GLU A 85 19.70 11.34 -16.85
C GLU A 85 19.04 12.21 -15.79
N VAL A 86 18.07 11.65 -15.06
CA VAL A 86 17.39 12.32 -13.94
C VAL A 86 17.37 11.36 -12.75
N GLU A 87 17.60 11.89 -11.56
CA GLU A 87 17.51 11.12 -10.32
C GLU A 87 16.09 11.19 -9.75
N PHE A 88 15.58 10.02 -9.37
CA PHE A 88 14.30 9.86 -8.71
C PHE A 88 14.50 9.11 -7.40
N GLU A 89 13.75 9.48 -6.36
CA GLU A 89 13.69 8.67 -5.15
C GLU A 89 13.21 7.25 -5.48
N ARG A 90 13.69 6.26 -4.73
CA ARG A 90 13.27 4.86 -4.96
C ARG A 90 11.76 4.69 -4.87
N ASN A 91 11.12 5.39 -3.93
CA ASN A 91 9.67 5.36 -3.74
C ASN A 91 8.88 6.05 -4.87
N ALA A 92 9.55 6.82 -5.74
CA ALA A 92 8.90 7.46 -6.89
C ALA A 92 8.72 6.50 -8.08
N ILE A 93 9.21 5.25 -7.98
CA ILE A 93 9.06 4.23 -9.02
C ILE A 93 7.79 3.42 -8.78
N SER A 94 6.87 3.44 -9.74
CA SER A 94 5.62 2.69 -9.66
C SER A 94 5.81 1.20 -9.95
N GLY A 95 6.75 0.85 -10.83
CA GLY A 95 7.02 -0.54 -11.19
C GLY A 95 7.79 -0.68 -12.50
N LYS A 96 7.97 -1.93 -12.96
CA LYS A 96 8.52 -2.22 -14.29
C LYS A 96 7.52 -1.78 -15.36
N ALA A 97 8.03 -1.13 -16.40
CA ALA A 97 7.21 -0.75 -17.54
C ALA A 97 6.85 -2.02 -18.34
N PRO A 98 5.62 -2.12 -18.90
CA PRO A 98 5.32 -3.14 -19.89
C PRO A 98 6.26 -2.97 -21.10
N GLU A 99 6.72 -4.08 -21.67
CA GLU A 99 7.60 -4.07 -22.86
C GLU A 99 6.94 -3.36 -24.04
#